data_AF-A0AAW0F228-F1
#
_entry.id   AF-A0AAW0F228-F1
#
_cell.length_a   1.000
_cell.length_b   1.000
_cell.length_c   1.000
_cell.angle_alpha   90.00
_cell.angle_beta   90.00
_cell.angle_gamma   90.00
#
_symmetry.space_group_name_H-M   'P 1'
#
loop_
_entity.id
_entity.type
_entity.pdbx_description
1 polymer ?
#
loop_
_entity_poly.entity_id
_entity_poly.type
_entity_poly.pdbx_seq_one_letter_code
_entity_poly.pdbx_strand_id
1 'polypeptide(L)'
;MKFADVALAVEAVVIAGVIAAVPYTEIDWKAYMEEVGGFLGGELDYRQLKGGTGPLVYPGGFVWIYSALYYITKMGEDIHLAQWIFAGVYLATLAVVLRLYTNAGHAWRVMIPLFVSRRMRSLYVLRLFNDCWAMFFLFAAVAFIAGRPGSAVTRTRQWFLGCLCFSAAVSVKMNVLLFAPGLLYVMLRTLPLWRVLWYLLVCAAVQVAVGLPFLTHDYTAYLSGSFEVGRVFAHRWSVNYQFLDTDVFVMPELAIGLLVATAATWVLLWRTRWAPRTYLTDAESRVLRPVIADTQRQGCATKAGATCGEEAVATRGREGEEAEEQAVYAATVSTFFEANLVGVIFARSLHYQFYTWFFYTIPFVLSCTSYPRLLRVASFGLIRQGFERYPPTSTSSMMLQAGFAMALVAVLFCGRDTPPSTVPTSAPVSEDKATAQRQPSVNKATSKATTSPAAATVEKSAPKPMTNKAGPVGKKGAK
;
A
#
# COMPACT_ATOMS: atom_id res chain seq x y z
N MET A 1 15.54 -20.32 -3.36
CA MET A 1 14.94 -19.16 -4.07
C MET A 1 13.77 -18.64 -3.26
N LYS A 2 13.47 -17.34 -3.27
CA LYS A 2 12.29 -16.81 -2.56
C LYS A 2 11.04 -17.10 -3.39
N PHE A 3 9.88 -17.23 -2.75
CA PHE A 3 8.61 -17.53 -3.44
C PHE A 3 8.34 -16.58 -4.61
N ALA A 4 8.58 -15.29 -4.43
CA ALA A 4 8.35 -14.27 -5.46
C ALA A 4 9.20 -14.51 -6.73
N ASP A 5 10.46 -14.94 -6.58
CA ASP A 5 11.36 -15.19 -7.70
C ASP A 5 10.85 -16.38 -8.55
N VAL A 6 10.47 -17.46 -7.87
CA VAL A 6 9.93 -18.68 -8.52
C VAL A 6 8.59 -18.37 -9.19
N ALA A 7 7.70 -17.65 -8.50
CA ALA A 7 6.38 -17.32 -9.03
C ALA A 7 6.47 -16.39 -10.25
N LEU A 8 7.42 -15.44 -10.26
CA LEU A 8 7.67 -14.58 -11.41
C LEU A 8 8.26 -15.36 -12.61
N ALA A 9 9.17 -16.31 -12.35
CA ALA A 9 9.74 -17.17 -13.40
C ALA A 9 8.68 -18.10 -14.03
N VAL A 10 7.83 -18.72 -13.21
CA VAL A 10 6.68 -19.52 -13.69
C VAL A 10 5.74 -18.64 -14.51
N GLU A 11 5.43 -17.44 -14.03
CA GLU A 11 4.52 -16.54 -14.73
C GLU A 11 5.09 -16.04 -16.08
N ALA A 12 6.41 -15.85 -16.18
CA ALA A 12 7.06 -15.54 -17.45
C ALA A 12 6.89 -16.67 -18.49
N VAL A 13 7.01 -17.93 -18.08
CA VAL A 13 6.74 -19.10 -18.94
C VAL A 13 5.27 -19.16 -19.32
N VAL A 14 4.35 -18.89 -18.39
CA VAL A 14 2.90 -18.85 -18.67
C VAL A 14 2.56 -17.76 -19.70
N ILE A 15 3.11 -16.56 -19.57
CA ILE A 15 2.89 -15.46 -20.52
C ILE A 15 3.48 -15.77 -21.90
N ALA A 16 4.69 -16.33 -21.97
CA ALA A 16 5.28 -16.79 -23.22
C ALA A 16 4.37 -17.84 -23.92
N GLY A 17 3.84 -18.80 -23.15
CA GLY A 17 2.87 -19.78 -23.64
C GLY A 17 1.55 -19.15 -24.11
N VAL A 18 1.06 -18.12 -23.42
CA VAL A 18 -0.16 -17.39 -23.84
C VAL A 18 0.06 -16.66 -25.16
N ILE A 19 1.21 -16.00 -25.36
CA ILE A 19 1.54 -15.31 -26.63
C ILE A 19 1.66 -16.33 -27.77
N ALA A 20 2.28 -17.49 -27.52
CA ALA A 20 2.47 -18.52 -28.53
C ALA A 20 1.18 -19.29 -28.89
N ALA A 21 0.24 -19.46 -27.95
CA ALA A 21 -0.90 -20.35 -28.10
C ALA A 21 -2.29 -19.67 -28.20
N VAL A 22 -2.40 -18.37 -27.89
CA VAL A 22 -3.69 -17.66 -27.89
C VAL A 22 -3.66 -16.47 -28.87
N PRO A 23 -4.57 -16.40 -29.85
CA PRO A 23 -4.63 -15.29 -30.78
C PRO A 23 -4.81 -13.94 -30.08
N TYR A 24 -4.12 -12.92 -30.61
CA TYR A 24 -4.36 -11.52 -30.27
C TYR A 24 -5.82 -11.12 -30.53
N THR A 25 -6.38 -10.24 -29.69
CA THR A 25 -7.75 -9.73 -29.79
C THR A 25 -7.72 -8.21 -29.86
N GLU A 26 -7.92 -7.66 -31.06
CA GLU A 26 -8.04 -6.22 -31.28
C GLU A 26 -9.22 -5.63 -30.51
N ILE A 27 -9.00 -4.50 -29.82
CA ILE A 27 -10.04 -3.69 -29.21
C ILE A 27 -9.69 -2.20 -29.37
N ASP A 28 -8.60 -1.76 -28.73
CA ASP A 28 -8.18 -0.35 -28.69
C ASP A 28 -6.82 -0.08 -29.37
N TRP A 29 -5.99 -1.10 -29.68
CA TRP A 29 -4.60 -0.87 -30.11
C TRP A 29 -4.52 -0.09 -31.41
N LYS A 30 -5.32 -0.45 -32.41
CA LYS A 30 -5.38 0.31 -33.68
C LYS A 30 -5.84 1.74 -33.45
N ALA A 31 -6.85 1.94 -32.61
CA ALA A 31 -7.30 3.28 -32.28
C ALA A 31 -6.21 4.10 -31.58
N TYR A 32 -5.44 3.51 -30.66
CA TYR A 32 -4.29 4.18 -30.05
C TYR A 32 -3.22 4.58 -31.07
N MET A 33 -2.98 3.75 -32.10
CA MET A 33 -2.04 4.06 -33.19
C MET A 33 -2.57 5.17 -34.11
N GLU A 34 -3.87 5.19 -34.43
CA GLU A 34 -4.53 6.25 -35.20
C GLU A 34 -4.52 7.59 -34.43
N GLU A 35 -4.85 7.54 -33.14
CA GLU A 35 -4.84 8.67 -32.19
C GLU A 35 -3.47 9.36 -32.12
N VAL A 36 -2.38 8.60 -31.91
CA VAL A 36 -1.03 9.20 -31.92
C VAL A 36 -0.51 9.46 -33.32
N GLY A 37 -0.99 8.75 -34.34
CA GLY A 37 -0.70 9.03 -35.74
C GLY A 37 -1.13 10.43 -36.16
N GLY A 38 -2.29 10.91 -35.67
CA GLY A 38 -2.73 12.29 -35.83
C GLY A 38 -1.74 13.30 -35.23
N PHE A 39 -1.32 13.07 -33.97
CA PHE A 39 -0.33 13.93 -33.30
C PHE A 39 1.03 13.93 -34.01
N LEU A 40 1.51 12.77 -34.44
CA LEU A 40 2.76 12.62 -35.20
C LEU A 40 2.67 13.24 -36.61
N GLY A 41 1.46 13.35 -37.17
CA GLY A 41 1.15 14.12 -38.38
C GLY A 41 1.11 15.65 -38.16
N GLY A 42 1.29 16.13 -36.94
CA GLY A 42 1.32 17.55 -36.59
C GLY A 42 0.01 18.11 -36.01
N GLU A 43 -0.99 17.27 -35.74
CA GLU A 43 -2.24 17.71 -35.11
C GLU A 43 -2.04 18.03 -33.61
N LEU A 44 -2.45 19.24 -33.22
CA LEU A 44 -2.38 19.75 -31.85
C LEU A 44 -3.76 20.18 -31.31
N ASP A 45 -4.79 20.27 -32.16
CA ASP A 45 -6.16 20.37 -31.71
C ASP A 45 -6.60 19.02 -31.15
N TYR A 46 -6.62 18.94 -29.82
CA TYR A 46 -6.97 17.74 -29.07
C TYR A 46 -8.39 17.23 -29.38
N ARG A 47 -9.28 18.06 -29.95
CA ARG A 47 -10.62 17.67 -30.42
C ARG A 47 -10.58 16.82 -31.70
N GLN A 48 -9.48 16.85 -32.46
CA GLN A 48 -9.31 16.09 -33.70
C GLN A 48 -8.60 14.75 -33.51
N LEU A 49 -7.84 14.59 -32.43
CA LEU A 49 -7.15 13.34 -32.09
C LEU A 49 -8.17 12.24 -31.74
N LYS A 50 -8.34 11.27 -32.64
CA LYS A 50 -9.35 10.20 -32.55
C LYS A 50 -8.93 8.97 -33.34
N GLY A 51 -9.42 7.80 -32.94
CA GLY A 51 -9.32 6.56 -33.67
C GLY A 51 -10.68 5.88 -33.85
N GLY A 52 -10.69 4.66 -34.36
CA GLY A 52 -11.91 3.88 -34.65
C GLY A 52 -12.80 3.62 -33.42
N THR A 53 -12.29 3.75 -32.20
CA THR A 53 -13.04 3.62 -30.94
C THR A 53 -13.59 4.95 -30.38
N GLY A 54 -13.28 6.09 -31.00
CA GLY A 54 -13.72 7.43 -30.57
C GLY A 54 -12.57 8.43 -30.39
N PRO A 55 -12.82 9.58 -29.73
CA PRO A 55 -11.79 10.58 -29.47
C PRO A 55 -10.83 10.13 -28.37
N LEU A 56 -9.60 10.64 -28.46
CA LEU A 56 -8.51 10.44 -27.49
C LEU A 56 -8.90 11.07 -26.13
N VAL A 57 -8.82 10.27 -25.06
CA VAL A 57 -9.22 10.66 -23.68
C VAL A 57 -8.16 10.35 -22.62
N TYR A 58 -6.90 10.40 -23.03
CA TYR A 58 -5.75 10.04 -22.21
C TYR A 58 -4.75 11.20 -22.23
N PRO A 59 -4.30 11.74 -21.06
CA PRO A 59 -3.45 12.92 -21.07
C PRO A 59 -2.12 12.71 -21.81
N GLY A 60 -1.35 13.79 -22.00
CA GLY A 60 -0.19 13.78 -22.89
C GLY A 60 0.85 12.68 -22.63
N GLY A 61 0.92 12.11 -21.41
CA GLY A 61 1.78 10.96 -21.12
C GLY A 61 1.43 9.71 -21.94
N PHE A 62 0.15 9.47 -22.22
CA PHE A 62 -0.28 8.46 -23.19
C PHE A 62 0.28 8.75 -24.57
N VAL A 63 0.09 9.97 -25.07
CA VAL A 63 0.54 10.37 -26.42
C VAL A 63 2.04 10.12 -26.59
N TRP A 64 2.88 10.50 -25.61
CA TRP A 64 4.33 10.28 -25.68
C TRP A 64 4.72 8.80 -25.65
N ILE A 65 4.10 7.99 -24.78
CA ILE A 65 4.39 6.54 -24.72
C ILE A 65 3.94 5.85 -26.00
N TYR A 66 2.73 6.13 -26.48
CA TYR A 66 2.20 5.49 -27.67
C TYR A 66 2.86 5.99 -28.95
N SER A 67 3.37 7.24 -28.99
CA SER A 67 4.26 7.70 -30.07
C SER A 67 5.57 6.88 -30.13
N ALA A 68 6.17 6.56 -28.98
CA ALA A 68 7.35 5.69 -28.95
C ALA A 68 7.00 4.25 -29.40
N LEU A 69 5.88 3.70 -28.93
CA LEU A 69 5.41 2.38 -29.33
C LEU A 69 5.08 2.32 -30.84
N TYR A 70 4.46 3.37 -31.39
CA TYR A 70 4.15 3.49 -32.82
C TYR A 70 5.41 3.29 -33.66
N TYR A 71 6.50 4.02 -33.40
CA TYR A 71 7.75 3.83 -34.15
C TYR A 71 8.41 2.46 -33.89
N ILE A 72 8.46 2.00 -32.63
CA ILE A 72 9.08 0.70 -32.28
C ILE A 72 8.37 -0.48 -32.98
N THR A 73 7.04 -0.42 -33.11
CA THR A 73 6.19 -1.50 -33.63
C THR A 73 5.84 -1.33 -35.11
N LYS A 74 6.61 -0.55 -35.87
CA LYS A 74 6.37 -0.25 -37.30
C LYS A 74 4.95 0.30 -37.53
N MET A 75 4.67 1.45 -36.95
CA MET A 75 3.36 2.14 -37.00
C MET A 75 2.21 1.32 -36.37
N GLY A 76 2.53 0.37 -35.49
CA GLY A 76 1.56 -0.51 -34.84
C GLY A 76 1.31 -1.85 -35.52
N GLU A 77 1.95 -2.12 -36.68
CA GLU A 77 1.76 -3.37 -37.43
C GLU A 77 2.43 -4.59 -36.78
N ASP A 78 3.55 -4.40 -36.06
CA ASP A 78 4.28 -5.48 -35.38
C ASP A 78 3.64 -5.83 -34.03
N ILE A 79 2.43 -6.41 -34.11
CA ILE A 79 1.65 -6.84 -32.94
C ILE A 79 2.45 -7.80 -32.06
N HIS A 80 3.20 -8.73 -32.64
CA HIS A 80 3.98 -9.69 -31.87
C HIS A 80 5.06 -9.00 -31.01
N LEU A 81 5.78 -8.01 -31.56
CA LEU A 81 6.68 -7.18 -30.76
C LEU A 81 5.93 -6.40 -29.67
N ALA A 82 4.76 -5.84 -29.97
CA ALA A 82 3.91 -5.18 -28.97
C ALA A 82 3.52 -6.12 -27.81
N GLN A 83 3.13 -7.37 -28.11
CA GLN A 83 2.79 -8.37 -27.09
C GLN A 83 3.98 -8.67 -26.16
N TRP A 84 5.20 -8.75 -26.69
CA TRP A 84 6.41 -8.95 -25.88
C TRP A 84 6.80 -7.73 -25.04
N ILE A 85 6.58 -6.51 -25.55
CA ILE A 85 6.73 -5.28 -24.76
C ILE A 85 5.74 -5.30 -23.59
N PHE A 86 4.47 -5.59 -23.84
CA PHE A 86 3.44 -5.67 -22.79
C PHE A 86 3.66 -6.84 -21.83
N ALA A 87 4.28 -7.94 -22.25
CA ALA A 87 4.75 -9.01 -21.36
C ALA A 87 5.83 -8.50 -20.40
N GLY A 88 6.78 -7.68 -20.90
CA GLY A 88 7.75 -6.97 -20.08
C GLY A 88 7.10 -6.07 -19.04
N VAL A 89 6.13 -5.22 -19.46
CA VAL A 89 5.37 -4.34 -18.55
C VAL A 89 4.57 -5.15 -17.51
N TYR A 90 3.96 -6.27 -17.92
CA TYR A 90 3.23 -7.18 -17.03
C TYR A 90 4.14 -7.77 -15.94
N LEU A 91 5.26 -8.38 -16.33
CA LEU A 91 6.20 -9.01 -15.41
C LEU A 91 6.89 -7.97 -14.51
N ALA A 92 7.22 -6.78 -15.05
CA ALA A 92 7.76 -5.68 -14.24
C ALA A 92 6.74 -5.18 -13.21
N THR A 93 5.46 -5.02 -13.60
CA THR A 93 4.37 -4.65 -12.67
C THR A 93 4.23 -5.70 -11.58
N LEU A 94 4.16 -6.98 -11.94
CA LEU A 94 4.02 -8.09 -11.01
C LEU A 94 5.22 -8.20 -10.05
N ALA A 95 6.44 -8.00 -10.54
CA ALA A 95 7.65 -7.97 -9.72
C ALA A 95 7.61 -6.84 -8.67
N VAL A 96 7.11 -5.65 -9.04
CA VAL A 96 6.91 -4.55 -8.08
C VAL A 96 5.81 -4.91 -7.07
N VAL A 97 4.67 -5.42 -7.52
CA VAL A 97 3.56 -5.86 -6.63
C VAL A 97 4.04 -6.93 -5.63
N LEU A 98 4.75 -7.96 -6.07
CA LEU A 98 5.28 -9.01 -5.17
C LEU A 98 6.26 -8.43 -4.14
N ARG A 99 7.06 -7.42 -4.51
CA ARG A 99 7.92 -6.68 -3.57
C ARG A 99 7.11 -5.85 -2.57
N LEU A 100 6.03 -5.18 -2.99
CA LEU A 100 5.12 -4.47 -2.08
C LEU A 100 4.54 -5.42 -1.01
N TYR A 101 4.04 -6.59 -1.42
CA TYR A 101 3.51 -7.59 -0.49
C TYR A 101 4.60 -8.13 0.45
N THR A 102 5.78 -8.45 -0.08
CA THR A 102 6.89 -9.01 0.71
C THR A 102 7.39 -8.02 1.75
N ASN A 103 7.61 -6.75 1.35
CA ASN A 103 8.12 -5.69 2.22
C ASN A 103 7.09 -5.24 3.28
N ALA A 104 5.79 -5.43 3.03
CA ALA A 104 4.72 -5.25 4.01
C ALA A 104 4.57 -6.45 4.98
N GLY A 105 5.41 -7.48 4.87
CA GLY A 105 5.38 -8.66 5.76
C GLY A 105 4.30 -9.69 5.42
N HIS A 106 3.67 -9.64 4.24
CA HIS A 106 2.65 -10.62 3.88
C HIS A 106 3.26 -11.98 3.50
N ALA A 107 2.72 -13.04 4.08
CA ALA A 107 3.09 -14.41 3.73
C ALA A 107 2.71 -14.73 2.27
N TRP A 108 3.51 -15.59 1.63
CA TRP A 108 3.33 -16.04 0.24
C TRP A 108 1.90 -16.51 -0.11
N ARG A 109 1.18 -17.09 0.86
CA ARG A 109 -0.21 -17.54 0.69
C ARG A 109 -1.17 -16.41 0.29
N VAL A 110 -0.88 -15.17 0.69
CA VAL A 110 -1.65 -13.97 0.33
C VAL A 110 -1.38 -13.53 -1.12
N MET A 111 -0.26 -13.94 -1.71
CA MET A 111 0.14 -13.62 -3.08
C MET A 111 -0.40 -14.60 -4.11
N ILE A 112 -0.79 -15.83 -3.73
CA ILE A 112 -1.36 -16.85 -4.65
C ILE A 112 -2.52 -16.30 -5.53
N PRO A 113 -3.49 -15.52 -5.00
CA PRO A 113 -4.60 -15.01 -5.80
C PRO A 113 -4.18 -14.14 -7.00
N LEU A 114 -2.99 -13.52 -6.95
CA LEU A 114 -2.47 -12.62 -8.00
C LEU A 114 -2.23 -13.34 -9.33
N PHE A 115 -2.08 -14.67 -9.32
CA PHE A 115 -1.77 -15.49 -10.48
C PHE A 115 -3.02 -16.19 -11.07
N VAL A 116 -4.18 -16.10 -10.42
CA VAL A 116 -5.37 -16.91 -10.77
C VAL A 116 -6.15 -16.29 -11.95
N SER A 117 -6.08 -14.98 -12.15
CA SER A 117 -6.88 -14.29 -13.18
C SER A 117 -6.33 -14.53 -14.59
N ARG A 118 -7.11 -15.23 -15.41
CA ARG A 118 -6.85 -15.33 -16.88
C ARG A 118 -7.06 -13.98 -17.57
N ARG A 119 -8.00 -13.16 -17.06
CA ARG A 119 -8.28 -11.85 -17.66
C ARG A 119 -7.08 -10.91 -17.52
N MET A 120 -6.40 -10.86 -16.39
CA MET A 120 -5.23 -9.98 -16.19
C MET A 120 -4.14 -10.19 -17.25
N ARG A 121 -3.73 -11.43 -17.51
CA ARG A 121 -2.78 -11.76 -18.58
C ARG A 121 -3.26 -11.25 -19.94
N SER A 122 -4.53 -11.52 -20.24
CA SER A 122 -5.18 -11.16 -21.50
C SER A 122 -5.39 -9.64 -21.69
N LEU A 123 -5.55 -8.85 -20.61
CA LEU A 123 -5.60 -7.38 -20.70
C LEU A 123 -4.24 -6.78 -21.11
N TYR A 124 -3.14 -7.37 -20.63
CA TYR A 124 -1.79 -6.97 -21.02
C TYR A 124 -1.44 -7.50 -22.42
N VAL A 125 -1.26 -8.81 -22.59
CA VAL A 125 -0.59 -9.36 -23.78
C VAL A 125 -1.51 -9.79 -24.93
N LEU A 126 -2.84 -9.73 -24.76
CA LEU A 126 -3.79 -10.07 -25.83
C LEU A 126 -4.70 -8.91 -26.25
N ARG A 127 -4.62 -7.76 -25.55
CA ARG A 127 -5.41 -6.54 -25.82
C ARG A 127 -4.62 -5.24 -25.77
N LEU A 128 -3.40 -5.26 -25.21
CA LEU A 128 -2.46 -4.14 -25.22
C LEU A 128 -3.04 -2.82 -24.62
N PHE A 129 -3.88 -2.93 -23.58
CA PHE A 129 -4.59 -1.77 -23.02
C PHE A 129 -3.66 -0.75 -22.33
N ASN A 130 -3.92 0.54 -22.56
CA ASN A 130 -3.20 1.66 -21.94
C ASN A 130 -3.08 1.58 -20.40
N ASP A 131 -4.12 1.09 -19.73
CA ASP A 131 -4.19 0.89 -18.28
C ASP A 131 -2.95 0.15 -17.71
N CYS A 132 -2.35 -0.74 -18.50
CA CYS A 132 -1.15 -1.51 -18.13
C CYS A 132 0.05 -0.61 -17.78
N TRP A 133 0.27 0.46 -18.55
CA TRP A 133 1.36 1.42 -18.35
C TRP A 133 1.09 2.32 -17.14
N ALA A 134 -0.13 2.86 -17.03
CA ALA A 134 -0.54 3.68 -15.88
C ALA A 134 -0.35 2.91 -14.56
N MET A 135 -0.79 1.64 -14.51
CA MET A 135 -0.64 0.82 -13.31
C MET A 135 0.81 0.44 -13.00
N PHE A 136 1.66 0.22 -14.01
CA PHE A 136 3.10 0.02 -13.79
C PHE A 136 3.74 1.23 -13.08
N PHE A 137 3.56 2.44 -13.62
CA PHE A 137 4.11 3.66 -13.04
C PHE A 137 3.56 3.93 -11.63
N LEU A 138 2.27 3.66 -11.41
CA LEU A 138 1.65 3.79 -10.09
C LEU A 138 2.23 2.82 -9.05
N PHE A 139 2.36 1.52 -9.36
CA PHE A 139 2.95 0.58 -8.39
C PHE A 139 4.43 0.91 -8.14
N ALA A 140 5.16 1.40 -9.14
CA ALA A 140 6.50 1.95 -8.94
C ALA A 140 6.50 3.17 -8.00
N ALA A 141 5.56 4.11 -8.18
CA ALA A 141 5.39 5.27 -7.30
C ALA A 141 5.13 4.87 -5.84
N VAL A 142 4.20 3.93 -5.61
CA VAL A 142 3.92 3.38 -4.27
C VAL A 142 5.17 2.74 -3.67
N ALA A 143 5.96 1.99 -4.45
CA ALA A 143 7.19 1.38 -3.97
C ALA A 143 8.27 2.41 -3.60
N PHE A 144 8.40 3.50 -4.36
CA PHE A 144 9.32 4.60 -4.05
C PHE A 144 8.91 5.39 -2.80
N ILE A 145 7.60 5.61 -2.60
CA ILE A 145 7.05 6.38 -1.46
C ILE A 145 7.03 5.55 -0.17
N ALA A 146 6.69 4.27 -0.26
CA ALA A 146 6.77 3.36 0.89
C ALA A 146 8.24 3.10 1.30
N GLY A 147 9.17 3.15 0.35
CA GLY A 147 10.62 3.14 0.57
C GLY A 147 11.30 1.86 0.10
N ARG A 148 12.53 1.97 -0.39
CA ARG A 148 13.34 0.79 -0.76
C ARG A 148 14.20 0.33 0.42
N PRO A 149 14.51 -0.98 0.54
CA PRO A 149 15.55 -1.44 1.46
C PRO A 149 16.86 -0.71 1.14
N GLY A 150 17.35 0.08 2.09
CA GLY A 150 18.62 0.82 1.97
C GLY A 150 19.76 0.10 2.69
N SER A 151 19.44 -0.48 3.84
CA SER A 151 20.30 -1.39 4.60
C SER A 151 19.51 -2.67 4.95
N ALA A 152 20.05 -3.53 5.81
CA ALA A 152 19.34 -4.71 6.30
C ALA A 152 18.07 -4.35 7.11
N VAL A 153 18.06 -3.18 7.75
CA VAL A 153 16.96 -2.66 8.58
C VAL A 153 16.25 -1.48 7.92
N THR A 154 17.00 -0.39 7.67
CA THR A 154 16.46 0.91 7.29
C THR A 154 15.91 0.96 5.86
N ARG A 155 14.78 1.64 5.65
CA ARG A 155 14.24 1.96 4.32
C ARG A 155 14.43 3.42 3.95
N THR A 156 14.79 3.65 2.70
CA THR A 156 14.94 5.01 2.15
C THR A 156 13.74 5.34 1.27
N ARG A 157 12.95 6.33 1.68
CA ARG A 157 11.84 6.88 0.90
C ARG A 157 12.33 7.83 -0.19
N GLN A 158 11.99 7.53 -1.44
CA GLN A 158 12.43 8.30 -2.61
C GLN A 158 11.29 9.18 -3.12
N TRP A 159 10.80 10.10 -2.27
CA TRP A 159 9.62 10.95 -2.51
C TRP A 159 9.58 11.62 -3.88
N PHE A 160 10.70 12.17 -4.35
CA PHE A 160 10.79 12.83 -5.66
C PHE A 160 10.49 11.85 -6.81
N LEU A 161 11.17 10.70 -6.86
CA LEU A 161 10.91 9.65 -7.85
C LEU A 161 9.49 9.09 -7.72
N GLY A 162 8.99 8.95 -6.49
CA GLY A 162 7.61 8.57 -6.22
C GLY A 162 6.59 9.52 -6.84
N CYS A 163 6.77 10.83 -6.67
CA CYS A 163 5.86 11.84 -7.21
C CYS A 163 5.99 11.98 -8.73
N LEU A 164 7.21 11.86 -9.28
CA LEU A 164 7.43 11.76 -10.74
C LEU A 164 6.68 10.56 -11.33
N CYS A 165 6.85 9.36 -10.77
CA CYS A 165 6.14 8.16 -11.23
C CYS A 165 4.63 8.26 -11.03
N PHE A 166 4.16 8.87 -9.94
CA PHE A 166 2.72 9.07 -9.70
C PHE A 166 2.11 10.00 -10.75
N SER A 167 2.77 11.12 -11.04
CA SER A 167 2.29 12.05 -12.06
C SER A 167 2.41 11.48 -13.47
N ALA A 168 3.47 10.73 -13.78
CA ALA A 168 3.57 9.97 -15.03
C ALA A 168 2.43 8.93 -15.17
N ALA A 169 2.03 8.27 -14.08
CA ALA A 169 0.89 7.36 -14.09
C ALA A 169 -0.43 8.10 -14.37
N VAL A 170 -0.66 9.26 -13.72
CA VAL A 170 -1.84 10.12 -13.97
C VAL A 170 -1.87 10.64 -15.41
N SER A 171 -0.72 11.03 -15.97
CA SER A 171 -0.67 11.54 -17.34
C SER A 171 -0.83 10.46 -18.42
N VAL A 172 -0.77 9.18 -18.04
CA VAL A 172 -1.13 8.05 -18.90
C VAL A 172 -2.61 7.72 -18.78
N LYS A 173 -3.16 7.71 -17.55
CA LYS A 173 -4.59 7.54 -17.32
C LYS A 173 -5.06 8.13 -15.98
N MET A 174 -6.14 8.90 -16.05
CA MET A 174 -6.70 9.65 -14.91
C MET A 174 -7.13 8.79 -13.71
N ASN A 175 -7.39 7.48 -13.89
CA ASN A 175 -7.88 6.60 -12.83
C ASN A 175 -6.92 6.49 -11.64
N VAL A 176 -5.64 6.81 -11.85
CA VAL A 176 -4.63 6.89 -10.81
C VAL A 176 -4.98 7.94 -9.74
N LEU A 177 -5.80 8.94 -10.06
CA LEU A 177 -6.32 9.91 -9.09
C LEU A 177 -7.16 9.28 -7.96
N LEU A 178 -7.69 8.05 -8.13
CA LEU A 178 -8.36 7.32 -7.04
C LEU A 178 -7.39 6.98 -5.87
N PHE A 179 -6.08 6.99 -6.11
CA PHE A 179 -5.04 6.84 -5.09
C PHE A 179 -4.61 8.18 -4.46
N ALA A 180 -4.98 9.32 -5.05
CA ALA A 180 -4.51 10.64 -4.64
C ALA A 180 -4.90 11.05 -3.20
N PRO A 181 -6.11 10.72 -2.67
CA PRO A 181 -6.43 10.97 -1.26
C PRO A 181 -5.51 10.23 -0.30
N GLY A 182 -5.15 8.98 -0.64
CA GLY A 182 -4.18 8.18 0.13
C GLY A 182 -2.77 8.76 0.07
N LEU A 183 -2.30 9.15 -1.13
CA LEU A 183 -1.03 9.84 -1.33
C LEU A 183 -0.94 11.11 -0.47
N LEU A 184 -1.90 12.03 -0.64
CA LEU A 184 -1.93 13.30 0.07
C LEU A 184 -1.97 13.09 1.58
N TYR A 185 -2.77 12.13 2.06
CA TYR A 185 -2.84 11.81 3.48
C TYR A 185 -1.50 11.32 4.04
N VAL A 186 -0.83 10.38 3.37
CA VAL A 186 0.50 9.90 3.79
C VAL A 186 1.49 11.06 3.77
N MET A 187 1.53 11.90 2.72
CA MET A 187 2.39 13.08 2.65
C MET A 187 2.17 14.05 3.83
N LEU A 188 0.91 14.34 4.17
CA LEU A 188 0.56 15.22 5.29
C LEU A 188 0.89 14.63 6.67
N ARG A 189 1.01 13.30 6.78
CA ARG A 189 1.43 12.59 8.00
C ARG A 189 2.94 12.41 8.13
N THR A 190 3.69 12.38 7.01
CA THR A 190 5.14 12.17 7.01
C THR A 190 5.95 13.45 6.88
N LEU A 191 5.61 14.32 5.92
CA LEU A 191 6.42 15.45 5.51
C LEU A 191 5.97 16.77 6.19
N PRO A 192 6.88 17.74 6.38
CA PRO A 192 6.48 19.11 6.69
C PRO A 192 5.77 19.75 5.49
N LEU A 193 4.83 20.67 5.74
CA LEU A 193 3.91 21.21 4.72
C LEU A 193 4.62 21.78 3.48
N TRP A 194 5.76 22.46 3.65
CA TRP A 194 6.52 23.00 2.51
C TRP A 194 7.01 21.91 1.54
N ARG A 195 7.40 20.73 2.05
CA ARG A 195 7.79 19.58 1.20
C ARG A 195 6.57 18.97 0.51
N VAL A 196 5.41 18.99 1.16
CA VAL A 196 4.14 18.56 0.53
C VAL A 196 3.84 19.46 -0.67
N LEU A 197 3.87 20.78 -0.48
CA LEU A 197 3.68 21.77 -1.56
C LEU A 197 4.71 21.61 -2.69
N TRP A 198 5.99 21.41 -2.35
CA TRP A 198 7.05 21.15 -3.34
C TRP A 198 6.78 19.91 -4.18
N TYR A 199 6.39 18.78 -3.57
CA TYR A 199 6.11 17.57 -4.33
C TYR A 199 4.79 17.63 -5.12
N LEU A 200 3.79 18.39 -4.66
CA LEU A 200 2.60 18.70 -5.45
C LEU A 200 2.97 19.56 -6.68
N LEU A 201 3.89 20.52 -6.54
CA LEU A 201 4.44 21.29 -7.66
C LEU A 201 5.22 20.40 -8.63
N VAL A 202 6.00 19.43 -8.15
CA VAL A 202 6.66 18.42 -9.02
C VAL A 202 5.63 17.61 -9.81
N CYS A 203 4.54 17.18 -9.18
CA CYS A 203 3.45 16.50 -9.90
C CYS A 203 2.82 17.41 -10.98
N ALA A 204 2.51 18.66 -10.65
CA ALA A 204 1.94 19.62 -11.58
C ALA A 204 2.88 19.93 -12.76
N ALA A 205 4.18 20.11 -12.49
CA ALA A 205 5.20 20.36 -13.51
C ALA A 205 5.30 19.22 -14.53
N VAL A 206 5.16 17.95 -14.11
CA VAL A 206 5.08 16.81 -15.03
C VAL A 206 3.85 16.88 -15.93
N GLN A 207 2.67 17.24 -15.39
CA GLN A 207 1.44 17.39 -16.20
C GLN A 207 1.57 18.51 -17.24
N VAL A 208 2.16 19.65 -16.85
CA VAL A 208 2.43 20.77 -17.77
C VAL A 208 3.45 20.35 -18.83
N ALA A 209 4.53 19.67 -18.48
CA ALA A 209 5.56 19.26 -19.42
C ALA A 209 5.04 18.27 -20.47
N VAL A 210 4.30 17.22 -20.06
CA VAL A 210 3.76 16.23 -21.01
C VAL A 210 2.58 16.76 -21.82
N GLY A 211 1.80 17.69 -21.26
CA GLY A 211 0.69 18.34 -21.96
C GLY A 211 1.09 19.56 -22.79
N LEU A 212 2.37 19.98 -22.76
CA LEU A 212 2.81 21.29 -23.23
C LEU A 212 2.34 21.63 -24.66
N PRO A 213 2.47 20.77 -25.69
CA PRO A 213 2.06 21.11 -27.06
C PRO A 213 0.58 21.49 -27.15
N PHE A 214 -0.28 20.73 -26.46
CA PHE A 214 -1.72 20.92 -26.45
C PHE A 214 -2.13 22.12 -25.58
N LEU A 215 -1.47 22.31 -24.42
CA LEU A 215 -1.68 23.46 -23.54
C LEU A 215 -1.33 24.79 -24.23
N THR A 216 -0.30 24.81 -25.09
CA THR A 216 0.06 26.00 -25.87
C THR A 216 -0.84 26.25 -27.09
N HIS A 217 -1.55 25.22 -27.57
CA HIS A 217 -2.45 25.33 -28.72
C HIS A 217 -3.89 25.66 -28.30
N ASP A 218 -4.51 24.80 -27.49
CA ASP A 218 -5.83 25.01 -26.88
C ASP A 218 -5.90 24.25 -25.54
N TYR A 219 -5.58 24.95 -24.46
CA TYR A 219 -5.64 24.38 -23.11
C TYR A 219 -7.06 23.96 -22.70
N THR A 220 -8.11 24.56 -23.28
CA THR A 220 -9.50 24.23 -22.92
C THR A 220 -9.90 22.90 -23.56
N ALA A 221 -9.60 22.72 -24.84
CA ALA A 221 -9.73 21.43 -25.53
C ALA A 221 -8.92 20.33 -24.82
N TYR A 222 -7.64 20.60 -24.50
CA TYR A 222 -6.80 19.63 -23.82
C TYR A 222 -7.35 19.24 -22.45
N LEU A 223 -7.62 20.19 -21.55
CA LEU A 223 -8.04 19.87 -20.18
C LEU A 223 -9.43 19.22 -20.11
N SER A 224 -10.35 19.57 -21.01
CA SER A 224 -11.68 18.96 -21.07
C SER A 224 -11.67 17.56 -21.69
N GLY A 225 -10.89 17.34 -22.76
CA GLY A 225 -10.79 16.04 -23.43
C GLY A 225 -9.90 15.04 -22.68
N SER A 226 -8.71 15.45 -22.22
CA SER A 226 -7.70 14.54 -21.64
C SER A 226 -8.12 13.86 -20.34
N PHE A 227 -9.03 14.50 -19.59
CA PHE A 227 -9.55 14.00 -18.33
C PHE A 227 -11.05 13.67 -18.38
N GLU A 228 -11.71 13.75 -19.55
CA GLU A 228 -13.17 13.70 -19.82
C GLU A 228 -14.10 13.28 -18.67
N VAL A 229 -14.20 14.11 -17.61
CA VAL A 229 -14.87 13.76 -16.35
C VAL A 229 -16.39 13.60 -16.53
N GLY A 230 -16.94 14.25 -17.56
CA GLY A 230 -18.36 14.15 -17.93
C GLY A 230 -18.76 12.85 -18.65
N ARG A 231 -17.81 12.00 -19.06
CA ARG A 231 -18.11 10.82 -19.91
C ARG A 231 -19.10 9.88 -19.24
N VAL A 232 -20.21 9.62 -19.93
CA VAL A 232 -21.16 8.55 -19.59
C VAL A 232 -20.88 7.34 -20.46
N PHE A 233 -20.27 6.31 -19.89
CA PHE A 233 -20.07 5.05 -20.61
C PHE A 233 -21.40 4.32 -20.81
N ALA A 234 -21.53 3.61 -21.94
CA ALA A 234 -22.75 2.88 -22.25
C ALA A 234 -22.96 1.70 -21.29
N HIS A 235 -24.14 1.66 -20.64
CA HIS A 235 -24.48 0.68 -19.60
C HIS A 235 -24.16 -0.76 -19.99
N ARG A 236 -24.46 -1.19 -21.24
CA ARG A 236 -24.18 -2.54 -21.77
C ARG A 236 -22.74 -3.05 -21.65
N TRP A 237 -21.76 -2.15 -21.53
CA TRP A 237 -20.33 -2.51 -21.41
C TRP A 237 -19.83 -2.50 -19.97
N SER A 238 -20.62 -1.99 -19.03
CA SER A 238 -20.31 -1.90 -17.61
C SER A 238 -20.42 -3.27 -16.94
N VAL A 239 -19.44 -3.69 -16.14
CA VAL A 239 -19.52 -4.97 -15.38
C VAL A 239 -20.31 -4.83 -14.08
N ASN A 240 -20.44 -3.61 -13.58
CA ASN A 240 -21.25 -3.25 -12.43
C ASN A 240 -22.54 -2.52 -12.84
N TYR A 241 -23.54 -2.64 -11.96
CA TYR A 241 -24.90 -2.12 -12.06
C TYR A 241 -25.79 -2.69 -13.18
N GLN A 242 -25.44 -3.83 -13.81
CA GLN A 242 -26.27 -4.57 -14.79
C GLN A 242 -27.64 -5.07 -14.29
N PHE A 243 -28.00 -4.76 -13.04
CA PHE A 243 -29.30 -5.05 -12.44
C PHE A 243 -30.17 -3.79 -12.30
N LEU A 244 -29.65 -2.61 -12.66
CA LEU A 244 -30.40 -1.37 -12.80
C LEU A 244 -30.87 -1.22 -14.26
N ASP A 245 -31.96 -0.49 -14.46
CA ASP A 245 -32.34 -0.05 -15.80
C ASP A 245 -31.35 0.99 -16.33
N THR A 246 -31.20 1.05 -17.66
CA THR A 246 -30.26 1.96 -18.32
C THR A 246 -30.54 3.42 -17.99
N ASP A 247 -31.82 3.80 -17.84
CA ASP A 247 -32.22 5.17 -17.49
C ASP A 247 -31.75 5.55 -16.08
N VAL A 248 -31.87 4.63 -15.11
CA VAL A 248 -31.35 4.81 -13.74
C VAL A 248 -29.82 4.87 -13.74
N PHE A 249 -29.17 4.05 -14.56
CA PHE A 249 -27.70 4.04 -14.66
C PHE A 249 -27.11 5.37 -15.16
N VAL A 250 -27.80 6.06 -16.08
CA VAL A 250 -27.31 7.33 -16.64
C VAL A 250 -27.69 8.58 -15.82
N MET A 251 -28.63 8.47 -14.87
CA MET A 251 -29.09 9.59 -14.02
C MET A 251 -27.92 10.33 -13.33
N PRO A 252 -27.87 11.68 -13.43
CA PRO A 252 -26.91 12.51 -12.69
C PRO A 252 -26.97 12.30 -11.17
N GLU A 253 -28.16 12.06 -10.63
CA GLU A 253 -28.42 11.85 -9.20
C GLU A 253 -27.68 10.61 -8.68
N LEU A 254 -27.63 9.53 -9.47
CA LEU A 254 -26.87 8.32 -9.14
C LEU A 254 -25.36 8.63 -9.13
N ALA A 255 -24.86 9.38 -10.11
CA ALA A 255 -23.44 9.77 -10.16
C ALA A 255 -23.03 10.65 -8.96
N ILE A 256 -23.88 11.62 -8.59
CA ILE A 256 -23.68 12.50 -7.43
C ILE A 256 -23.75 11.69 -6.12
N GLY A 257 -24.74 10.80 -5.97
CA GLY A 257 -24.88 9.95 -4.79
C GLY A 257 -23.67 9.03 -4.58
N LEU A 258 -23.14 8.43 -5.66
CA LEU A 258 -21.91 7.64 -5.64
C LEU A 258 -20.67 8.47 -5.28
N LEU A 259 -20.56 9.71 -5.78
CA LEU A 259 -19.48 10.62 -5.42
C LEU A 259 -19.52 11.02 -3.94
N VAL A 260 -20.70 11.33 -3.40
CA VAL A 260 -20.91 11.62 -1.98
C VAL A 260 -20.56 10.40 -1.12
N ALA A 261 -20.98 9.20 -1.53
CA ALA A 261 -20.63 7.94 -0.83
C ALA A 261 -19.10 7.69 -0.84
N THR A 262 -18.42 7.99 -1.95
CA THR A 262 -16.96 7.91 -2.07
C THR A 262 -16.28 8.83 -1.05
N ALA A 263 -16.65 10.12 -1.05
CA ALA A 263 -16.07 11.13 -0.17
C ALA A 263 -16.35 10.84 1.32
N ALA A 264 -17.60 10.49 1.66
CA ALA A 264 -17.98 10.11 3.02
C ALA A 264 -17.19 8.88 3.52
N THR A 265 -16.99 7.88 2.65
CA THR A 265 -16.21 6.68 2.99
C THR A 265 -14.73 6.98 3.18
N TRP A 266 -14.12 7.86 2.36
CA TRP A 266 -12.74 8.33 2.60
C TRP A 266 -12.60 9.07 3.93
N VAL A 267 -13.55 9.94 4.30
CA VAL A 267 -13.56 10.62 5.61
C VAL A 267 -13.70 9.61 6.76
N LEU A 268 -14.56 8.59 6.59
CA LEU A 268 -14.72 7.52 7.58
C LEU A 268 -13.45 6.70 7.75
N LEU A 269 -12.78 6.29 6.66
CA LEU A 269 -11.49 5.60 6.70
C LEU A 269 -10.38 6.45 7.30
N TRP A 270 -10.34 7.74 6.97
CA TRP A 270 -9.39 8.66 7.60
C TRP A 270 -9.57 8.64 9.12
N ARG A 271 -10.78 8.87 9.63
CA ARG A 271 -11.04 8.90 11.08
C ARG A 271 -10.77 7.56 11.78
N THR A 272 -11.24 6.46 11.20
CA THR A 272 -11.24 5.15 11.86
C THR A 272 -9.93 4.37 11.70
N ARG A 273 -9.21 4.54 10.59
CA ARG A 273 -8.06 3.69 10.22
C ARG A 273 -6.80 4.44 9.90
N TRP A 274 -6.87 5.51 9.11
CA TRP A 274 -5.65 6.23 8.72
C TRP A 274 -5.14 7.16 9.84
N ALA A 275 -6.02 7.70 10.68
CA ALA A 275 -5.61 8.56 11.79
C ALA A 275 -4.83 7.83 12.90
N PRO A 276 -5.21 6.60 13.33
CA PRO A 276 -4.44 5.80 14.28
C PRO A 276 -3.10 5.27 13.75
N ARG A 277 -2.90 5.14 12.43
CA ARG A 277 -1.67 4.58 11.84
C ARG A 277 -0.45 5.47 12.08
N THR A 278 0.69 4.80 12.35
CA THR A 278 2.03 5.40 12.31
C THR A 278 2.58 5.35 10.88
N TYR A 279 3.12 6.47 10.40
CA TYR A 279 3.70 6.59 9.05
C TYR A 279 5.16 7.04 9.03
N LEU A 280 5.72 7.36 10.19
CA LEU A 280 7.12 7.74 10.38
C LEU A 280 7.74 6.76 11.36
N THR A 281 8.96 6.31 11.11
CA THR A 281 9.74 5.65 12.16
C THR A 281 10.23 6.68 13.19
N ASP A 282 10.66 6.21 14.36
CA ASP A 282 11.30 7.01 15.40
C ASP A 282 12.59 7.72 14.93
N ALA A 283 13.23 7.21 13.88
CA ALA A 283 14.36 7.86 13.21
C ALA A 283 13.89 8.96 12.23
N GLU A 284 12.87 8.68 11.40
CA GLU A 284 12.32 9.68 10.49
C GLU A 284 11.63 10.85 11.23
N SER A 285 10.98 10.58 12.36
CA SER A 285 10.24 11.60 13.14
C SER A 285 11.16 12.69 13.66
N ARG A 286 12.36 12.34 14.16
CA ARG A 286 13.40 13.28 14.62
C ARG A 286 13.87 14.23 13.51
N VAL A 287 13.99 13.73 12.28
CA VAL A 287 14.51 14.50 11.14
C VAL A 287 13.42 15.32 10.44
N LEU A 288 12.22 14.77 10.28
CA LEU A 288 11.14 15.39 9.50
C LEU A 288 10.17 16.23 10.36
N ARG A 289 10.02 15.91 11.64
CA ARG A 289 9.05 16.52 12.57
C ARG A 289 9.58 16.59 14.03
N PRO A 290 10.72 17.26 14.29
CA PRO A 290 11.39 17.25 15.60
C PRO A 290 10.46 17.64 16.77
N VAL A 291 9.61 18.66 16.60
CA VAL A 291 8.65 19.14 17.62
C VAL A 291 7.69 18.04 18.12
N ILE A 292 7.31 17.10 17.25
CA ILE A 292 6.42 15.98 17.64
C ILE A 292 7.20 14.91 18.41
N ALA A 293 8.43 14.60 17.96
CA ALA A 293 9.29 13.60 18.59
C ALA A 293 9.63 13.97 20.05
N ASP A 294 9.95 15.25 20.31
CA ASP A 294 10.24 15.73 21.67
C ASP A 294 9.02 15.59 22.61
N THR A 295 7.82 15.86 22.10
CA THR A 295 6.57 15.75 22.85
C THR A 295 6.27 14.30 23.24
N GLN A 296 6.47 13.34 22.32
CA GLN A 296 6.27 11.91 22.60
C GLN A 296 7.28 11.40 23.66
N ARG A 297 8.52 11.91 23.63
CA ARG A 297 9.58 11.50 24.55
C ARG A 297 9.30 11.91 26.00
N GLN A 298 8.76 13.11 26.23
CA GLN A 298 8.35 13.58 27.57
C GLN A 298 7.27 12.69 28.21
N GLY A 299 6.34 12.15 27.40
CA GLY A 299 5.32 11.20 27.85
C GLY A 299 5.79 9.75 28.07
N CYS A 300 6.99 9.39 27.60
CA CYS A 300 7.55 8.04 27.72
C CYS A 300 8.66 7.95 28.79
N ALA A 301 9.48 8.99 28.93
CA ALA A 301 10.50 9.09 29.97
C ALA A 301 9.92 9.04 31.40
N THR A 302 8.64 9.38 31.57
CA THR A 302 7.89 9.26 32.82
C THR A 302 7.42 7.83 33.15
N LYS A 303 7.64 6.84 32.27
CA LYS A 303 7.14 5.46 32.41
C LYS A 303 8.21 4.37 32.40
N ALA A 304 9.42 4.64 31.91
CA ALA A 304 10.44 3.62 31.66
C ALA A 304 11.62 3.69 32.65
N GLY A 305 11.42 3.16 33.85
CA GLY A 305 12.47 2.99 34.87
C GLY A 305 12.72 1.52 35.22
N ALA A 306 13.50 0.79 34.40
CA ALA A 306 14.08 -0.51 34.75
C ALA A 306 15.24 -0.86 33.78
N THR A 307 16.30 -1.47 34.31
CA THR A 307 17.52 -1.85 33.55
C THR A 307 17.38 -3.22 32.88
N CYS A 308 18.04 -3.41 31.73
CA CYS A 308 18.18 -4.69 31.02
C CYS A 308 19.56 -4.77 30.36
N GLY A 309 20.13 -5.99 30.26
CA GLY A 309 21.52 -6.22 29.82
C GLY A 309 21.78 -6.06 28.33
N GLU A 310 22.99 -5.60 27.98
CA GLU A 310 23.31 -4.94 26.70
C GLU A 310 23.16 -5.80 25.44
N GLU A 311 23.63 -7.06 25.43
CA GLU A 311 23.59 -7.90 24.22
C GLU A 311 22.16 -8.34 23.84
N ALA A 312 21.38 -8.79 24.83
CA ALA A 312 19.97 -9.14 24.63
C ALA A 312 19.10 -7.91 24.26
N VAL A 313 19.50 -6.72 24.74
CA VAL A 313 18.90 -5.44 24.33
C VAL A 313 19.26 -5.10 22.88
N ALA A 314 20.49 -5.37 22.42
CA ALA A 314 20.91 -5.08 21.04
C ALA A 314 20.15 -5.94 20.00
N THR A 315 20.00 -7.25 20.22
CA THR A 315 19.25 -8.12 19.29
C THR A 315 17.76 -7.77 19.29
N ARG A 316 17.17 -7.58 20.48
CA ARG A 316 15.75 -7.19 20.64
C ARG A 316 15.45 -5.79 20.10
N GLY A 317 16.42 -4.88 20.15
CA GLY A 317 16.33 -3.55 19.55
C GLY A 317 16.21 -3.64 18.03
N ARG A 318 17.11 -4.41 17.39
CA ARG A 318 17.09 -4.60 15.94
C ARG A 318 15.81 -5.26 15.42
N GLU A 319 15.31 -6.32 16.08
CA GLU A 319 14.02 -6.93 15.71
C GLU A 319 12.85 -5.95 15.85
N GLY A 320 12.92 -5.04 16.85
CA GLY A 320 11.96 -3.95 17.02
C GLY A 320 12.00 -2.93 15.88
N GLU A 321 13.19 -2.48 15.47
CA GLU A 321 13.39 -1.56 14.35
C GLU A 321 12.92 -2.15 13.01
N GLU A 322 13.26 -3.42 12.73
CA GLU A 322 12.80 -4.13 11.52
C GLU A 322 11.27 -4.26 11.48
N ALA A 323 10.63 -4.52 12.64
CA ALA A 323 9.18 -4.58 12.77
C ALA A 323 8.49 -3.21 12.64
N GLU A 324 9.08 -2.14 13.17
CA GLU A 324 8.58 -0.77 13.05
C GLU A 324 8.61 -0.29 11.59
N GLU A 325 9.76 -0.45 10.92
CA GLU A 325 9.93 -0.17 9.49
C GLU A 325 8.88 -0.93 8.66
N GLN A 326 8.65 -2.21 8.95
CA GLN A 326 7.62 -3.02 8.29
C GLN A 326 6.19 -2.51 8.56
N ALA A 327 5.88 -2.09 9.78
CA ALA A 327 4.58 -1.52 10.11
C ALA A 327 4.32 -0.19 9.38
N VAL A 328 5.31 0.72 9.34
CA VAL A 328 5.23 2.00 8.62
C VAL A 328 5.08 1.78 7.10
N TYR A 329 5.80 0.81 6.55
CA TYR A 329 5.68 0.43 5.15
C TYR A 329 4.29 -0.13 4.82
N ALA A 330 3.80 -1.09 5.62
CA ALA A 330 2.48 -1.68 5.45
C ALA A 330 1.34 -0.64 5.61
N ALA A 331 1.47 0.28 6.57
CA ALA A 331 0.53 1.39 6.76
C ALA A 331 0.51 2.33 5.54
N THR A 332 1.68 2.66 4.99
CA THR A 332 1.79 3.48 3.76
C THR A 332 1.09 2.79 2.58
N VAL A 333 1.46 1.56 2.25
CA VAL A 333 0.87 0.83 1.10
C VAL A 333 -0.63 0.59 1.28
N SER A 334 -1.08 0.20 2.48
CA SER A 334 -2.50 0.00 2.79
C SER A 334 -3.32 1.27 2.52
N THR A 335 -2.82 2.44 2.91
CA THR A 335 -3.54 3.71 2.78
C THR A 335 -3.77 4.10 1.32
N PHE A 336 -2.77 3.88 0.44
CA PHE A 336 -2.94 4.06 -1.01
C PHE A 336 -3.98 3.08 -1.58
N PHE A 337 -3.90 1.81 -1.19
CA PHE A 337 -4.75 0.76 -1.76
C PHE A 337 -6.20 0.84 -1.28
N GLU A 338 -6.44 1.26 -0.04
CA GLU A 338 -7.76 1.52 0.52
C GLU A 338 -8.42 2.76 -0.13
N ALA A 339 -7.64 3.82 -0.41
CA ALA A 339 -8.15 5.00 -1.12
C ALA A 339 -8.71 4.61 -2.50
N ASN A 340 -7.94 3.86 -3.29
CA ASN A 340 -8.38 3.35 -4.58
C ASN A 340 -9.56 2.39 -4.48
N LEU A 341 -9.56 1.48 -3.52
CA LEU A 341 -10.65 0.51 -3.34
C LEU A 341 -12.00 1.22 -3.17
N VAL A 342 -12.07 2.26 -2.34
CA VAL A 342 -13.28 3.07 -2.17
C VAL A 342 -13.71 3.72 -3.48
N GLY A 343 -12.77 4.33 -4.21
CA GLY A 343 -13.03 4.93 -5.52
C GLY A 343 -13.58 3.93 -6.56
N VAL A 344 -13.08 2.70 -6.56
CA VAL A 344 -13.53 1.62 -7.46
C VAL A 344 -14.91 1.08 -7.07
N ILE A 345 -15.18 0.88 -5.77
CA ILE A 345 -16.46 0.36 -5.28
C ILE A 345 -17.63 1.26 -5.71
N PHE A 346 -17.44 2.57 -5.58
CA PHE A 346 -18.44 3.57 -5.94
C PHE A 346 -18.31 4.10 -7.37
N ALA A 347 -17.43 3.55 -8.22
CA ALA A 347 -17.34 3.95 -9.62
C ALA A 347 -18.66 3.62 -10.34
N ARG A 348 -19.32 4.63 -10.95
CA ARG A 348 -20.58 4.43 -11.70
C ARG A 348 -20.46 3.36 -12.79
N SER A 349 -19.32 3.32 -13.50
CA SER A 349 -19.09 2.32 -14.54
C SER A 349 -17.70 1.71 -14.45
N LEU A 350 -17.64 0.39 -14.59
CA LEU A 350 -16.41 -0.39 -14.64
C LEU A 350 -16.36 -1.19 -15.93
N HIS A 351 -15.33 -1.01 -16.74
CA HIS A 351 -15.08 -1.82 -17.94
C HIS A 351 -14.08 -2.92 -17.65
N TYR A 352 -14.02 -3.94 -18.51
CA TYR A 352 -13.10 -5.07 -18.33
C TYR A 352 -11.62 -4.66 -18.24
N GLN A 353 -11.19 -3.58 -18.91
CA GLN A 353 -9.82 -3.05 -18.78
C GLN A 353 -9.52 -2.46 -17.40
N PHE A 354 -10.54 -1.95 -16.69
CA PHE A 354 -10.40 -1.32 -15.37
C PHE A 354 -10.11 -2.35 -14.26
N TYR A 355 -10.15 -3.65 -14.55
CA TYR A 355 -9.75 -4.69 -13.59
C TYR A 355 -8.30 -4.52 -13.13
N THR A 356 -7.43 -4.03 -14.01
CA THR A 356 -6.02 -3.74 -13.70
C THR A 356 -5.86 -2.70 -12.58
N TRP A 357 -6.83 -1.80 -12.39
CA TRP A 357 -6.75 -0.70 -11.43
C TRP A 357 -6.68 -1.16 -9.98
N PHE A 358 -7.22 -2.34 -9.67
CA PHE A 358 -7.40 -2.80 -8.29
C PHE A 358 -7.24 -4.32 -8.07
N PHE A 359 -7.13 -5.14 -9.12
CA PHE A 359 -6.95 -6.59 -8.98
C PHE A 359 -5.81 -6.95 -8.00
N TYR A 360 -4.66 -6.30 -8.14
CA TYR A 360 -3.49 -6.53 -7.29
C TYR A 360 -3.61 -5.93 -5.87
N THR A 361 -4.58 -5.04 -5.61
CA THR A 361 -4.74 -4.39 -4.30
C THR A 361 -5.73 -5.14 -3.39
N ILE A 362 -6.72 -5.85 -3.96
CA ILE A 362 -7.74 -6.57 -3.17
C ILE A 362 -7.15 -7.58 -2.17
N PRO A 363 -6.24 -8.52 -2.55
CA PRO A 363 -5.73 -9.50 -1.60
C PRO A 363 -4.90 -8.85 -0.47
N PHE A 364 -4.14 -7.80 -0.79
CA PHE A 364 -3.37 -6.98 0.16
C PHE A 364 -4.30 -6.38 1.21
N VAL A 365 -5.27 -5.56 0.77
CA VAL A 365 -6.17 -4.82 1.66
C VAL A 365 -7.00 -5.77 2.52
N LEU A 366 -7.54 -6.84 1.95
CA LEU A 366 -8.24 -7.88 2.72
C LEU A 366 -7.31 -8.60 3.72
N SER A 367 -6.01 -8.72 3.43
CA SER A 367 -5.05 -9.32 4.36
C SER A 367 -4.75 -8.43 5.59
N CYS A 368 -4.78 -7.10 5.41
CA CYS A 368 -4.67 -6.07 6.46
C CYS A 368 -5.92 -5.92 7.35
N THR A 369 -6.79 -6.93 7.39
CA THR A 369 -8.00 -6.99 8.24
C THR A 369 -7.97 -8.19 9.17
N SER A 370 -8.82 -8.17 10.20
CA SER A 370 -9.19 -9.31 11.06
C SER A 370 -10.32 -10.16 10.49
N TYR A 371 -10.85 -9.82 9.31
CA TYR A 371 -11.97 -10.51 8.66
C TYR A 371 -11.69 -12.02 8.50
N PRO A 372 -12.65 -12.94 8.67
CA PRO A 372 -12.41 -14.38 8.53
C PRO A 372 -11.77 -14.77 7.18
N ARG A 373 -10.81 -15.71 7.20
CA ARG A 373 -10.04 -16.10 5.98
C ARG A 373 -10.95 -16.53 4.82
N LEU A 374 -12.02 -17.28 5.10
CA LEU A 374 -13.00 -17.70 4.10
C LEU A 374 -13.73 -16.50 3.48
N LEU A 375 -14.12 -15.50 4.27
CA LEU A 375 -14.82 -14.31 3.76
C LEU A 375 -13.90 -13.41 2.91
N ARG A 376 -12.59 -13.35 3.19
CA ARG A 376 -11.61 -12.70 2.30
C ARG A 376 -11.55 -13.39 0.94
N VAL A 377 -11.45 -14.72 0.93
CA VAL A 377 -11.40 -15.53 -0.29
C VAL A 377 -12.72 -15.42 -1.07
N ALA A 378 -13.87 -15.43 -0.38
CA ALA A 378 -15.18 -15.24 -0.98
C ALA A 378 -15.32 -13.84 -1.62
N SER A 379 -14.95 -12.77 -0.91
CA SER A 379 -14.95 -11.40 -1.44
C SER A 379 -14.10 -11.28 -2.71
N PHE A 380 -12.86 -11.77 -2.69
CA PHE A 380 -12.01 -11.77 -3.88
C PHE A 380 -12.59 -12.63 -5.02
N GLY A 381 -13.14 -13.80 -4.71
CA GLY A 381 -13.75 -14.71 -5.68
C GLY A 381 -14.98 -14.11 -6.37
N LEU A 382 -15.84 -13.44 -5.61
CA LEU A 382 -17.03 -12.73 -6.11
C LEU A 382 -16.65 -11.57 -7.03
N ILE A 383 -15.70 -10.74 -6.61
CA ILE A 383 -15.14 -9.64 -7.43
C ILE A 383 -14.55 -10.20 -8.73
N ARG A 384 -13.73 -11.25 -8.64
CA ARG A 384 -13.15 -11.92 -9.80
C ARG A 384 -14.21 -12.48 -10.74
N GLN A 385 -15.30 -13.05 -10.23
CA GLN A 385 -16.35 -13.63 -11.06
C GLN A 385 -17.07 -12.58 -11.92
N GLY A 386 -17.32 -11.38 -11.35
CA GLY A 386 -17.82 -10.23 -12.10
C GLY A 386 -16.89 -9.83 -13.26
N PHE A 387 -15.58 -9.91 -13.02
CA PHE A 387 -14.52 -9.65 -14.00
C PHE A 387 -13.98 -10.90 -14.72
N GLU A 388 -14.68 -12.04 -14.74
CA GLU A 388 -14.33 -13.17 -15.63
C GLU A 388 -15.48 -13.58 -16.55
N ARG A 389 -16.75 -13.32 -16.21
CA ARG A 389 -17.87 -13.50 -17.14
C ARG A 389 -17.79 -12.47 -18.30
N TYR A 390 -18.28 -12.87 -19.46
CA TYR A 390 -18.56 -12.03 -20.64
C TYR A 390 -19.71 -12.69 -21.43
N PRO A 391 -20.72 -11.96 -21.93
CA PRO A 391 -21.02 -10.55 -21.63
C PRO A 391 -21.33 -10.33 -20.13
N PRO A 392 -21.39 -9.07 -19.66
CA PRO A 392 -21.77 -8.80 -18.28
C PRO A 392 -23.27 -9.09 -18.10
N THR A 393 -23.67 -9.52 -16.91
CA THR A 393 -25.05 -9.94 -16.58
C THR A 393 -25.46 -9.38 -15.23
N SER A 394 -26.76 -9.24 -14.99
CA SER A 394 -27.30 -8.79 -13.69
C SER A 394 -26.77 -9.65 -12.54
N THR A 395 -26.75 -10.98 -12.69
CA THR A 395 -26.18 -11.92 -11.70
C THR A 395 -24.68 -11.68 -11.45
N SER A 396 -23.85 -11.56 -12.50
CA SER A 396 -22.42 -11.32 -12.32
C SER A 396 -22.12 -9.94 -11.71
N SER A 397 -22.97 -8.95 -12.00
CA SER A 397 -22.90 -7.62 -11.38
C SER A 397 -23.33 -7.63 -9.92
N MET A 398 -24.37 -8.39 -9.55
CA MET A 398 -24.75 -8.59 -8.14
C MET A 398 -23.64 -9.31 -7.37
N MET A 399 -22.99 -10.32 -7.96
CA MET A 399 -21.82 -10.97 -7.36
C MET A 399 -20.67 -9.98 -7.17
N LEU A 400 -20.36 -9.15 -8.16
CA LEU A 400 -19.34 -8.11 -8.05
C LEU A 400 -19.64 -7.15 -6.90
N GLN A 401 -20.87 -6.63 -6.83
CA GLN A 401 -21.27 -5.69 -5.77
C GLN A 401 -21.31 -6.35 -4.38
N ALA A 402 -21.72 -7.61 -4.26
CA ALA A 402 -21.62 -8.37 -3.01
C ALA A 402 -20.15 -8.53 -2.57
N GLY A 403 -19.25 -8.85 -3.51
CA GLY A 403 -17.82 -8.96 -3.23
C GLY A 403 -17.19 -7.63 -2.79
N PHE A 404 -17.60 -6.52 -3.41
CA PHE A 404 -17.23 -5.16 -3.00
C PHE A 404 -17.81 -4.76 -1.63
N ALA A 405 -19.08 -5.07 -1.35
CA ALA A 405 -19.68 -4.82 -0.04
C ALA A 405 -18.96 -5.59 1.08
N MET A 406 -18.60 -6.87 0.84
CA MET A 406 -17.78 -7.64 1.77
C MET A 406 -16.39 -7.03 1.99
N ALA A 407 -15.74 -6.53 0.93
CA ALA A 407 -14.46 -5.84 1.05
C ALA A 407 -14.59 -4.53 1.84
N LEU A 408 -15.64 -3.75 1.58
CA LEU A 408 -15.92 -2.50 2.29
C LEU A 408 -16.16 -2.75 3.79
N VAL A 409 -16.98 -3.75 4.14
CA VAL A 409 -17.23 -4.16 5.53
C VAL A 409 -15.94 -4.61 6.21
N ALA A 410 -15.13 -5.44 5.54
CA ALA A 410 -13.85 -5.90 6.06
C ALA A 410 -12.89 -4.74 6.34
N VAL A 411 -12.83 -3.75 5.44
CA VAL A 411 -11.96 -2.58 5.61
C VAL A 411 -12.49 -1.63 6.68
N LEU A 412 -13.79 -1.31 6.71
CA LEU A 412 -14.36 -0.34 7.66
C LEU A 412 -14.40 -0.85 9.11
N PHE A 413 -14.77 -2.12 9.32
CA PHE A 413 -15.10 -2.64 10.67
C PHE A 413 -14.11 -3.69 11.20
N CYS A 414 -13.19 -4.18 10.38
CA CYS A 414 -12.27 -5.25 10.77
C CYS A 414 -10.79 -4.86 10.57
N GLY A 415 -10.43 -3.59 10.72
CA GLY A 415 -9.04 -3.14 10.54
C GLY A 415 -8.02 -3.79 11.50
N ARG A 416 -6.78 -3.97 11.02
CA ARG A 416 -5.61 -4.32 11.84
C ARG A 416 -4.57 -3.20 11.78
N ASP A 417 -4.87 -2.09 12.44
CA ASP A 417 -4.03 -0.88 12.41
C ASP A 417 -3.20 -0.70 13.68
N THR A 418 -3.42 -1.52 14.72
CA THR A 418 -2.59 -1.56 15.92
C THR A 418 -1.41 -2.51 15.75
N PRO A 419 -0.17 -2.11 16.10
CA PRO A 419 0.96 -3.03 16.15
C PRO A 419 0.70 -4.12 17.22
N PRO A 420 1.20 -5.36 17.03
CA PRO A 420 1.10 -6.39 18.05
C PRO A 420 1.83 -5.92 19.32
N SER A 421 1.14 -5.95 20.46
CA SER A 421 1.71 -5.48 21.73
C SER A 421 2.87 -6.40 22.12
N THR A 422 4.08 -5.84 22.28
CA THR A 422 5.34 -6.57 22.54
C THR A 422 5.52 -6.98 24.00
N VAL A 423 4.42 -7.08 24.75
CA VAL A 423 4.37 -7.74 26.05
C VAL A 423 4.06 -9.22 25.80
N PRO A 424 5.01 -10.15 25.95
CA PRO A 424 4.64 -11.54 26.07
C PRO A 424 3.81 -11.66 27.35
N THR A 425 2.54 -12.05 27.22
CA THR A 425 1.76 -12.53 28.36
C THR A 425 2.48 -13.78 28.86
N SER A 426 3.34 -13.61 29.85
CA SER A 426 3.88 -14.71 30.63
C SER A 426 2.69 -15.53 31.12
N ALA A 427 2.68 -16.82 30.79
CA ALA A 427 1.70 -17.74 31.33
C ALA A 427 1.67 -17.60 32.87
N PRO A 428 0.50 -17.68 33.52
CA PRO A 428 0.45 -17.64 34.97
C PRO A 428 1.34 -18.75 35.52
N VAL A 429 2.35 -18.35 36.30
CA VAL A 429 3.18 -19.28 37.06
C VAL A 429 2.24 -20.10 37.93
N SER A 430 2.29 -21.42 37.80
CA SER A 430 1.51 -22.33 38.64
C SER A 430 2.03 -22.23 40.08
N GLU A 431 1.31 -21.50 40.92
CA GLU A 431 1.56 -21.48 42.37
C GLU A 431 1.44 -22.89 42.97
N ASP A 432 2.20 -23.10 44.04
CA ASP A 432 2.44 -24.40 44.66
C ASP A 432 1.16 -25.18 45.02
N LYS A 433 1.17 -26.47 44.67
CA LYS A 433 0.36 -27.50 45.34
C LYS A 433 1.27 -28.62 45.87
N ALA A 434 2.00 -28.31 46.94
CA ALA A 434 2.85 -29.26 47.67
C ALA A 434 2.59 -29.26 49.19
N THR A 435 1.35 -29.00 49.64
CA THR A 435 1.01 -28.98 51.08
C THR A 435 -0.37 -29.56 51.39
N ALA A 436 -0.57 -30.87 51.16
CA ALA A 436 -1.75 -31.59 51.66
C ALA A 436 -1.55 -33.11 51.71
N GLN A 437 -0.77 -33.63 52.69
CA GLN A 437 -1.01 -34.95 53.30
C GLN A 437 -0.04 -35.24 54.47
N ARG A 438 -0.52 -35.03 55.71
CA ARG A 438 -0.31 -35.94 56.86
C ARG A 438 -1.17 -35.48 58.03
N GLN A 439 -2.17 -36.30 58.37
CA GLN A 439 -2.97 -36.13 59.59
C GLN A 439 -2.15 -36.53 60.83
N PRO A 440 -2.48 -36.00 62.02
CA PRO A 440 -1.77 -36.34 63.25
C PRO A 440 -2.26 -37.67 63.84
N SER A 441 -1.33 -38.62 64.04
CA SER A 441 -1.58 -39.82 64.84
C SER A 441 -1.05 -39.62 66.26
N VAL A 442 -1.96 -39.55 67.24
CA VAL A 442 -1.64 -39.53 68.67
C VAL A 442 -1.08 -40.89 69.09
N ASN A 443 0.10 -40.94 69.73
CA ASN A 443 0.33 -41.85 70.86
C ASN A 443 1.56 -41.53 71.73
N LYS A 444 1.35 -41.70 73.04
CA LYS A 444 2.29 -41.78 74.17
C LYS A 444 3.71 -42.33 73.84
N ALA A 445 4.76 -41.72 74.40
CA ALA A 445 5.38 -42.14 75.69
C ALA A 445 6.81 -41.61 75.95
N THR A 446 7.10 -41.34 77.24
CA THR A 446 8.39 -41.51 77.97
C THR A 446 9.69 -40.78 77.59
N SER A 447 9.95 -39.70 78.34
CA SER A 447 11.05 -39.55 79.33
C SER A 447 12.44 -38.98 78.95
N LYS A 448 13.01 -38.28 79.97
CA LYS A 448 14.38 -37.75 80.15
C LYS A 448 14.72 -36.50 79.29
N ALA A 449 15.06 -35.34 79.86
CA ALA A 449 16.18 -35.00 80.78
C ALA A 449 17.55 -35.29 80.15
N THR A 450 18.56 -34.41 80.11
CA THR A 450 18.79 -33.05 80.69
C THR A 450 19.50 -32.17 79.62
N THR A 451 19.99 -30.92 79.78
CA THR A 451 20.45 -30.11 80.94
C THR A 451 20.22 -28.60 80.68
N SER A 452 20.87 -27.71 81.42
CA SER A 452 20.94 -26.24 81.24
C SER A 452 22.43 -25.79 81.44
N PRO A 453 22.80 -24.53 81.79
CA PRO A 453 23.10 -23.39 80.91
C PRO A 453 24.53 -22.78 81.09
N ALA A 454 24.88 -21.70 80.35
CA ALA A 454 25.76 -20.57 80.71
C ALA A 454 25.86 -19.60 79.49
N ALA A 455 25.73 -18.26 79.55
CA ALA A 455 26.60 -17.24 80.19
C ALA A 455 28.06 -17.28 79.63
N ALA A 456 28.82 -16.23 79.32
CA ALA A 456 28.80 -14.76 79.50
C ALA A 456 29.82 -14.12 78.49
N THR A 457 30.22 -12.84 78.47
CA THR A 457 29.59 -11.49 78.28
C THR A 457 30.77 -10.52 77.92
N VAL A 458 30.55 -9.21 77.61
CA VAL A 458 31.59 -8.11 77.68
C VAL A 458 32.67 -8.11 76.55
N GLU A 459 33.22 -7.02 75.98
CA GLU A 459 33.08 -5.55 76.14
C GLU A 459 33.40 -4.68 74.88
N LYS A 460 33.30 -3.35 75.07
CA LYS A 460 33.48 -2.18 74.19
C LYS A 460 34.86 -2.03 73.50
N SER A 461 34.93 -1.24 72.42
CA SER A 461 35.56 0.12 72.45
C SER A 461 35.53 0.88 71.10
N ALA A 462 35.52 2.21 71.19
CA ALA A 462 35.83 3.20 70.14
C ALA A 462 36.95 4.11 70.72
N PRO A 463 37.73 4.97 69.98
CA PRO A 463 37.19 6.06 69.15
C PRO A 463 38.02 6.58 67.92
N LYS A 464 37.45 7.59 67.26
CA LYS A 464 37.94 8.72 66.39
C LYS A 464 39.32 9.37 66.73
N PRO A 465 39.84 10.44 66.03
CA PRO A 465 39.54 11.10 64.72
C PRO A 465 40.80 11.61 63.90
N MET A 466 40.62 12.62 63.00
CA MET A 466 41.56 13.65 62.45
C MET A 466 42.32 13.36 61.13
N THR A 467 42.74 14.33 60.26
CA THR A 467 42.29 15.71 59.86
C THR A 467 43.07 16.17 58.60
N ASN A 468 42.57 17.18 57.85
CA ASN A 468 43.35 18.19 57.06
C ASN A 468 44.12 17.71 55.78
N LYS A 469 44.49 18.51 54.75
CA LYS A 469 44.35 19.97 54.43
C LYS A 469 44.62 20.26 52.91
N ALA A 470 44.12 21.41 52.42
CA ALA A 470 44.68 22.31 51.35
C ALA A 470 44.76 21.89 49.85
N GLY A 471 44.49 22.86 48.94
CA GLY A 471 44.80 22.86 47.48
C GLY A 471 46.06 23.72 47.18
N PRO A 472 46.14 24.59 46.13
CA PRO A 472 45.34 24.80 44.89
C PRO A 472 46.22 25.00 43.59
N VAL A 473 45.72 25.71 42.56
CA VAL A 473 46.44 26.47 41.45
C VAL A 473 46.44 25.90 40.00
N GLY A 474 46.19 26.80 39.01
CA GLY A 474 46.59 26.72 37.58
C GLY A 474 45.43 26.54 36.57
N LYS A 475 44.90 27.49 35.77
CA LYS A 475 45.28 28.77 35.12
C LYS A 475 45.83 28.66 33.67
N LYS A 476 45.11 29.28 32.71
CA LYS A 476 45.41 29.51 31.26
C LYS A 476 45.32 28.26 30.34
N GLY A 477 44.97 28.38 29.05
CA GLY A 477 44.55 29.57 28.28
C GLY A 477 44.31 29.28 26.79
N ALA A 478 43.76 30.27 26.08
CA ALA A 478 43.31 30.28 24.68
C ALA A 478 44.18 29.60 23.61
N LYS A 479 43.51 28.95 22.64
CA LYS A 479 43.48 29.43 21.25
C LYS A 479 42.21 28.96 20.54
#